data_AF-A0A952W707-F1
#
_entry.id   AF-A0A952W707-F1
#
_cell.length_a   1.000
_cell.length_b   1.000
_cell.length_c   1.000
_cell.angle_alpha   90.00
_cell.angle_beta   90.00
_cell.angle_gamma   90.00
#
_symmetry.space_group_name_H-M   'P 1'
#
loop_
_entity.id
_entity.type
_entity.pdbx_description
1 polymer ?
#
loop_
_entity_poly.entity_id
_entity_poly.type
_entity_poly.pdbx_seq_one_letter_code
_entity_poly.pdbx_strand_id
1 'polypeptide(L)'
;MPELPPDGAPDGGEISPDTPDTPIRPAPSDHTCRAEVLELERRLAEARAALALAENEREATRAELDRAQRRLDAAILLHQADAIDLAEALGHVEQALADAPPAVAVAELRERSPALFASMPGATSLPFFRSGDGVDHLREQARASGDRRILLRYLRARRGA
;
A
#
# COMPACT_ATOMS: atom_id res chain seq x y z
N MET A 1 5.20 66.35 -48.20
CA MET A 1 4.50 67.64 -48.23
C MET A 1 4.12 67.98 -46.81
N PRO A 2 4.46 69.19 -46.36
CA PRO A 2 4.44 69.65 -44.97
C PRO A 2 3.03 70.11 -44.55
N GLU A 3 2.76 70.19 -43.25
CA GLU A 3 2.09 71.35 -42.64
C GLU A 3 2.06 71.22 -41.10
N LEU A 4 2.93 72.00 -40.47
CA LEU A 4 2.76 72.69 -39.18
C LEU A 4 2.38 74.14 -39.53
N PRO A 5 1.87 75.01 -38.61
CA PRO A 5 1.20 74.86 -37.30
C PRO A 5 -0.13 75.72 -37.32
N PRO A 6 -0.72 76.34 -36.25
CA PRO A 6 -0.10 77.13 -35.18
C PRO A 6 -0.58 76.85 -33.74
N ASP A 7 0.37 77.00 -32.84
CA ASP A 7 0.34 77.83 -31.63
C ASP A 7 -1.02 78.37 -31.17
N GLY A 8 -1.37 78.03 -29.92
CA GLY A 8 -2.56 78.52 -29.24
C GLY A 8 -2.52 78.17 -27.75
N ALA A 9 -1.61 78.79 -27.01
CA ALA A 9 -1.78 79.00 -25.58
C ALA A 9 -2.54 80.32 -25.37
N PRO A 10 -3.55 80.33 -24.49
CA PRO A 10 -3.37 80.96 -23.18
C PRO A 10 -3.94 80.07 -22.05
N ASP A 11 -3.18 79.81 -20.99
CA ASP A 11 -3.16 80.58 -19.73
C ASP A 11 -4.52 80.61 -18.99
N GLY A 12 -4.54 80.08 -17.76
CA GLY A 12 -5.58 80.36 -16.78
C GLY A 12 -6.28 79.15 -16.12
N GLY A 13 -5.91 78.87 -14.87
CA GLY A 13 -6.74 78.16 -13.88
C GLY A 13 -6.74 76.62 -14.01
N GLU A 14 -6.62 75.81 -12.97
CA GLU A 14 -6.84 76.02 -11.56
C GLU A 14 -5.86 75.13 -10.79
N ILE A 15 -5.29 75.69 -9.73
CA ILE A 15 -4.64 74.91 -8.69
C ILE A 15 -5.76 74.05 -8.08
N SER A 16 -5.73 72.76 -8.34
CA SER A 16 -6.57 71.78 -7.64
C SER A 16 -5.69 71.10 -6.60
N PRO A 17 -5.73 71.50 -5.31
CA PRO A 17 -5.12 70.72 -4.25
C PRO A 17 -6.22 69.90 -3.55
N ASP A 18 -7.03 69.15 -4.30
CA ASP A 18 -7.79 68.03 -3.71
C ASP A 18 -6.98 66.76 -3.93
N THR A 19 -5.81 66.72 -3.28
CA THR A 19 -5.22 65.43 -2.92
C THR A 19 -6.01 64.98 -1.69
N PRO A 20 -6.76 63.87 -1.74
CA PRO A 20 -7.42 63.36 -0.56
C PRO A 20 -6.34 63.16 0.50
N ASP A 21 -6.57 63.82 1.64
CA ASP A 21 -5.78 63.76 2.87
C ASP A 21 -5.49 62.29 3.15
N THR A 22 -4.35 61.82 2.64
CA THR A 22 -3.91 60.45 2.81
C THR A 22 -3.49 60.42 4.26
N PRO A 23 -4.22 59.73 5.16
CA PRO A 23 -3.84 59.73 6.56
C PRO A 23 -2.40 59.23 6.62
N ILE A 24 -1.49 60.12 7.01
CA ILE A 24 -0.10 59.78 7.28
C ILE A 24 -0.18 58.77 8.40
N ARG A 25 -0.16 57.49 8.03
CA ARG A 25 -0.13 56.38 8.98
C ARG A 25 1.10 56.67 9.85
N PRO A 26 0.95 56.91 11.16
CA PRO A 26 2.09 57.18 12.00
C PRO A 26 3.04 56.02 11.82
N ALA A 27 4.32 56.33 11.54
CA ALA A 27 5.35 55.30 11.45
C ALA A 27 5.23 54.42 12.70
N PRO A 28 5.14 53.09 12.54
CA PRO A 28 5.03 52.21 13.69
C PRO A 28 6.19 52.54 14.63
N SER A 29 5.87 52.86 15.88
CA SER A 29 6.90 53.13 16.88
C SER A 29 7.75 51.87 17.06
N ASP A 30 9.04 52.03 17.36
CA ASP A 30 9.97 50.89 17.48
C ASP A 30 9.45 49.78 18.41
N HIS A 31 8.61 50.14 19.38
CA HIS A 31 7.93 49.21 20.28
C HIS A 31 6.85 48.34 19.60
N THR A 32 6.05 48.88 18.67
CA THR A 32 5.04 48.08 17.95
C THR A 32 5.70 47.15 16.94
N CYS A 33 6.72 47.62 16.23
CA CYS A 33 7.53 46.78 15.34
C CYS A 33 8.18 45.61 16.11
N ARG A 34 8.77 45.87 17.28
CA ARG A 34 9.36 44.83 18.13
C ARG A 34 8.33 43.81 18.63
N ALA A 35 7.14 44.26 19.04
CA ALA A 35 6.08 43.36 19.48
C ALA A 35 5.57 42.46 18.35
N GLU A 36 5.41 43.00 17.14
CA GLU A 36 5.03 42.25 15.94
C GLU A 36 6.09 41.20 15.58
N VAL A 37 7.38 41.56 15.63
CA VAL A 37 8.49 40.62 15.39
C VAL A 37 8.46 39.47 16.41
N LEU A 38 8.31 39.74 17.70
CA LEU A 38 8.25 38.69 18.73
C LEU A 38 7.04 37.76 18.54
N GLU A 39 5.89 38.30 18.17
CA GLU A 39 4.69 37.51 17.89
C GLU A 39 4.86 36.64 16.64
N LEU A 40 5.50 37.18 15.60
CA LEU A 40 5.84 36.41 14.39
C LEU A 40 6.87 35.32 14.68
N GLU A 41 7.89 35.60 15.50
CA GLU A 41 8.87 34.62 15.95
C GLU A 41 8.22 33.49 16.74
N ARG A 42 7.29 33.82 17.65
CA ARG A 42 6.50 32.84 18.39
C ARG A 42 5.68 31.95 17.46
N ARG A 43 4.92 32.55 16.55
CA ARG A 43 4.11 31.82 15.56
C ARG A 43 4.97 30.93 14.67
N LEU A 44 6.15 31.41 14.28
CA LEU A 44 7.10 30.67 13.47
C LEU A 44 7.70 29.49 14.26
N ALA A 45 8.00 29.66 15.55
CA ALA A 45 8.43 28.56 16.42
C ALA A 45 7.32 27.50 16.57
N GLU A 46 6.07 27.93 16.80
CA GLU A 46 4.90 27.05 16.90
C GLU A 46 4.65 26.29 15.59
N ALA A 47 4.71 26.98 14.45
CA ALA A 47 4.55 26.37 13.14
C ALA A 47 5.66 25.34 12.84
N ARG A 48 6.91 25.63 13.24
CA ARG A 48 8.03 24.68 13.10
C ARG A 48 7.84 23.46 13.99
N ALA A 49 7.38 23.63 15.22
CA ALA A 49 7.10 22.51 16.12
C ALA A 49 5.96 21.63 15.59
N ALA A 50 4.89 22.26 15.08
CA ALA A 50 3.77 21.56 14.46
C ALA A 50 4.20 20.80 13.20
N LEU A 51 5.06 21.41 12.37
CA LEU A 51 5.61 20.74 11.18
C LEU A 51 6.44 19.51 11.57
N ALA A 52 7.33 19.63 12.54
CA ALA A 52 8.15 18.50 13.00
C ALA A 52 7.28 17.36 13.56
N LEU A 53 6.22 17.67 14.30
CA LEU A 53 5.26 16.69 14.77
C LEU A 53 4.58 15.95 13.60
N ALA A 54 4.05 16.72 12.64
CA ALA A 54 3.36 16.15 11.48
C ALA A 54 4.29 15.30 10.60
N GLU A 55 5.56 15.69 10.47
CA GLU A 55 6.56 14.90 9.74
C GLU A 55 6.84 13.57 10.43
N ASN A 56 6.97 13.57 11.76
CA ASN A 56 7.16 12.35 12.54
C ASN A 56 5.95 11.42 12.46
N GLU A 57 4.73 11.96 12.59
CA GLU A 57 3.50 11.19 12.44
C GLU A 57 3.39 10.57 11.04
N ARG A 58 3.68 11.36 10.00
CA ARG A 58 3.68 10.87 8.62
C ARG A 58 4.68 9.74 8.42
N GLU A 59 5.89 9.86 8.97
CA GLU A 59 6.92 8.83 8.86
C GLU A 59 6.52 7.55 9.61
N ALA A 60 5.91 7.68 10.80
CA ALA A 60 5.36 6.55 11.53
C ALA A 60 4.26 5.82 10.74
N THR A 61 3.30 6.57 10.17
CA THR A 61 2.23 5.99 9.33
C THR A 61 2.77 5.33 8.08
N ARG A 62 3.81 5.89 7.44
CA ARG A 62 4.48 5.25 6.29
C ARG A 62 5.13 3.93 6.68
N ALA A 63 5.85 3.90 7.79
CA ALA A 63 6.47 2.67 8.28
C ALA A 63 5.43 1.59 8.62
N GLU A 64 4.28 1.97 9.18
CA GLU A 64 3.16 1.05 9.43
C GLU A 64 2.55 0.52 8.13
N LEU A 65 2.34 1.40 7.14
CA LEU A 65 1.83 1.02 5.82
C LEU A 65 2.78 0.04 5.12
N ASP A 66 4.09 0.31 5.14
CA ASP A 66 5.10 -0.56 4.53
C ASP A 66 5.12 -1.95 5.19
N ARG A 67 5.00 -2.00 6.52
CA ARG A 67 4.89 -3.29 7.25
C ARG A 67 3.60 -4.03 6.88
N ALA A 68 2.47 -3.33 6.82
CA ALA A 68 1.20 -3.92 6.44
C ALA A 68 1.23 -4.45 5.00
N GLN A 69 1.84 -3.71 4.07
CA GLN A 69 2.01 -4.12 2.69
C GLN A 69 2.88 -5.37 2.57
N ARG A 70 4.04 -5.40 3.24
CA ARG A 70 4.90 -6.59 3.25
C ARG A 70 4.18 -7.83 3.81
N ARG A 71 3.37 -7.64 4.86
CA ARG A 71 2.54 -8.71 5.44
C ARG A 71 1.48 -9.21 4.46
N LEU A 72 0.82 -8.29 3.74
CA LEU A 72 -0.15 -8.62 2.69
C LEU A 72 0.52 -9.42 1.55
N ASP A 73 1.66 -8.94 1.07
CA ASP A 73 2.41 -9.61 -0.01
C ASP A 73 2.85 -11.01 0.41
N ALA A 74 3.30 -11.19 1.66
CA ALA A 74 3.61 -12.50 2.22
C ALA A 74 2.38 -13.41 2.27
N ALA A 75 1.22 -12.90 2.69
CA ALA A 75 -0.02 -13.68 2.73
C ALA A 75 -0.45 -14.15 1.32
N ILE A 76 -0.33 -13.28 0.32
CA ILE A 76 -0.60 -13.61 -1.08
C ILE A 76 0.34 -14.73 -1.56
N LEU A 77 1.63 -14.60 -1.28
CA LEU A 77 2.63 -15.60 -1.68
C LEU A 77 2.45 -16.95 -0.98
N LEU A 78 2.11 -16.94 0.32
CA LEU A 78 1.80 -18.16 1.07
C LEU A 78 0.55 -18.86 0.50
N HIS A 79 -0.47 -18.08 0.16
CA HIS A 79 -1.66 -18.63 -0.49
C HIS A 79 -1.34 -19.23 -1.87
N GLN A 80 -0.53 -18.55 -2.68
CA GLN A 80 -0.05 -19.05 -3.98
C GLN A 80 0.86 -20.27 -3.86
N ALA A 81 1.55 -20.43 -2.72
CA ALA A 81 2.38 -21.59 -2.41
C ALA A 81 1.57 -22.77 -1.82
N ASP A 82 0.24 -22.67 -1.78
CA ASP A 82 -0.67 -23.66 -1.18
C ASP A 82 -0.37 -23.95 0.30
N ALA A 83 -0.11 -22.91 1.10
CA ALA A 83 -0.01 -23.05 2.55
C ALA A 83 -1.32 -23.65 3.12
N ILE A 84 -1.19 -24.73 3.89
CA ILE A 84 -2.30 -25.48 4.49
C ILE A 84 -2.95 -24.65 5.61
N ASP A 85 -2.12 -24.04 6.46
CA ASP A 85 -2.54 -23.09 7.49
C ASP A 85 -1.85 -21.74 7.24
N LEU A 86 -2.61 -20.80 6.66
CA LEU A 86 -2.11 -19.46 6.35
C LEU A 86 -1.78 -18.67 7.62
N ALA A 87 -2.51 -18.86 8.72
CA ALA A 87 -2.31 -18.12 9.95
C ALA A 87 -1.01 -18.55 10.64
N GLU A 88 -0.78 -19.87 10.73
CA GLU A 88 0.46 -20.43 11.25
C GLU A 88 1.66 -20.05 10.37
N ALA A 89 1.53 -20.21 9.05
CA ALA A 89 2.61 -19.86 8.11
C ALA A 89 2.95 -18.35 8.14
N LEU A 90 1.94 -17.47 8.26
CA LEU A 90 2.18 -16.04 8.45
C LEU A 90 2.93 -15.77 9.76
N GLY A 91 2.55 -16.43 10.86
CA GLY A 91 3.26 -16.29 12.14
C GLY A 91 4.74 -16.64 12.04
N HIS A 92 5.10 -17.64 11.23
CA HIS A 92 6.50 -18.00 10.98
C HIS A 92 7.24 -17.02 10.05
N VAL A 93 6.56 -16.44 9.06
CA VAL A 93 7.15 -15.48 8.12
C VAL A 93 7.31 -14.09 8.74
N GLU A 94 6.45 -13.69 9.68
CA GLU A 94 6.47 -12.37 10.32
C GLU A 94 7.83 -11.99 10.90
N GLN A 95 8.55 -12.95 11.49
CA GLN A 95 9.89 -12.71 12.03
C GLN A 95 10.93 -12.46 10.92
N ALA A 96 10.80 -13.14 9.78
CA ALA A 96 11.73 -13.02 8.65
C ALA A 96 11.47 -11.77 7.80
N LEU A 97 10.27 -11.19 7.84
CA LEU A 97 9.92 -9.96 7.08
C LEU A 97 10.67 -8.70 7.54
N ALA A 98 11.31 -8.74 8.71
CA ALA A 98 12.18 -7.68 9.19
C ALA A 98 13.46 -7.58 8.34
N ASP A 99 14.02 -8.72 7.96
CA ASP A 99 15.35 -8.83 7.36
C ASP A 99 15.33 -9.19 5.87
N ALA A 100 14.23 -9.81 5.40
CA ALA A 100 14.11 -10.33 4.05
C ALA A 100 12.82 -9.89 3.35
N PRO A 101 12.83 -9.80 1.99
CA PRO A 101 11.61 -9.56 1.24
C PRO A 101 10.64 -10.75 1.38
N PRO A 102 9.31 -10.52 1.25
CA PRO A 102 8.29 -11.56 1.42
C PRO A 102 8.52 -12.84 0.63
N ALA A 103 8.99 -12.74 -0.62
CA ALA A 103 9.27 -13.89 -1.47
C ALA A 103 10.39 -14.79 -0.93
N VAL A 104 11.46 -14.20 -0.39
CA VAL A 104 12.58 -14.95 0.19
C VAL A 104 12.13 -15.60 1.49
N ALA A 105 11.43 -14.87 2.35
CA ALA A 105 10.92 -15.41 3.61
C ALA A 105 9.96 -16.58 3.42
N VAL A 106 9.09 -16.52 2.40
CA VAL A 106 8.19 -17.63 2.04
C VAL A 106 8.95 -18.82 1.46
N ALA A 107 9.95 -18.59 0.60
CA ALA A 107 10.78 -19.65 0.04
C ALA A 107 11.56 -20.39 1.15
N GLU A 108 12.17 -19.64 2.08
CA GLU A 108 12.87 -20.18 3.24
C GLU A 108 11.93 -20.94 4.17
N LEU A 109 10.71 -20.45 4.40
CA LEU A 109 9.72 -21.19 5.19
C LEU A 109 9.36 -22.51 4.52
N ARG A 110 9.18 -22.53 3.20
CA ARG A 110 8.87 -23.74 2.43
C ARG A 110 9.99 -24.78 2.50
N GLU A 111 11.24 -24.34 2.52
CA GLU A 111 12.39 -25.22 2.69
C GLU A 111 12.49 -25.76 4.12
N ARG A 112 12.33 -24.91 5.14
CA ARG A 112 12.45 -25.30 6.55
C ARG A 112 11.26 -26.12 7.06
N SER A 113 10.07 -25.84 6.55
CA SER A 113 8.81 -26.37 7.06
C SER A 113 7.88 -26.79 5.91
N PRO A 114 8.27 -27.79 5.10
CA PRO A 114 7.47 -28.25 3.97
C PRO A 114 6.10 -28.81 4.39
N ALA A 115 5.94 -29.23 5.65
CA ALA A 115 4.67 -29.72 6.20
C ALA A 115 3.56 -28.64 6.28
N LEU A 116 3.92 -27.36 6.26
CA LEU A 116 2.94 -26.25 6.23
C LEU A 116 2.37 -26.00 4.84
N PHE A 117 2.90 -26.66 3.81
CA PHE A 117 2.50 -26.48 2.42
C PHE A 117 1.90 -27.77 1.88
N ALA A 118 0.90 -27.66 1.02
CA ALA A 118 0.40 -28.81 0.30
C ALA A 118 1.55 -29.34 -0.58
N SER A 119 2.08 -30.51 -0.22
CA SER A 119 3.00 -31.22 -1.10
C SER A 119 2.25 -31.52 -2.40
N MET A 120 2.74 -30.99 -3.51
CA MET A 120 2.27 -31.36 -4.84
C MET A 120 2.16 -32.89 -4.92
N PRO A 121 0.98 -33.46 -5.22
CA PRO A 121 0.87 -34.88 -5.53
C PRO A 121 1.57 -35.10 -6.89
N GLY A 122 2.88 -35.32 -6.84
CA GLY A 122 3.74 -35.45 -8.02
C GLY A 122 5.17 -35.89 -7.71
N ALA A 123 5.66 -35.68 -6.48
CA ALA A 123 6.91 -36.25 -5.99
C ALA A 123 6.66 -37.55 -5.21
N THR A 124 5.93 -38.49 -5.82
CA THR A 124 5.83 -39.86 -5.31
C THR A 124 6.86 -40.72 -6.05
N SER A 125 8.10 -40.72 -5.58
CA SER A 125 8.89 -41.95 -5.68
C SER A 125 8.27 -42.93 -4.69
N LEU A 126 7.42 -43.86 -5.18
CA LEU A 126 7.11 -45.19 -4.63
C LEU A 126 5.95 -45.83 -5.43
N PRO A 127 5.83 -47.16 -5.48
CA PRO A 127 5.87 -47.92 -6.73
C PRO A 127 4.49 -48.24 -7.30
N PHE A 128 4.39 -48.18 -8.63
CA PHE A 128 3.78 -49.22 -9.47
C PHE A 128 2.53 -49.93 -8.91
N PHE A 129 1.37 -49.27 -8.86
CA PHE A 129 0.10 -50.00 -8.93
C PHE A 129 -0.22 -50.29 -10.40
N ARG A 130 0.18 -51.49 -10.81
CA ARG A 130 -0.16 -52.09 -12.11
C ARG A 130 -1.69 -52.17 -12.22
N SER A 131 -2.24 -51.44 -13.17
CA SER A 131 -3.65 -51.44 -13.55
C SER A 131 -4.15 -52.87 -13.83
N GLY A 132 -5.11 -53.34 -13.04
CA GLY A 132 -5.76 -54.65 -13.21
C GLY A 132 -6.72 -54.97 -12.07
N ASP A 133 -6.20 -55.08 -10.85
CA ASP A 133 -6.97 -55.63 -9.70
C ASP A 133 -7.91 -54.61 -9.02
N GLY A 134 -7.73 -53.32 -9.28
CA GLY A 134 -8.52 -52.26 -8.62
C GLY A 134 -9.98 -52.17 -9.07
N VAL A 135 -10.30 -52.61 -10.29
CA VAL A 135 -11.65 -52.47 -10.86
C VAL A 135 -12.60 -53.50 -10.26
N ASP A 136 -12.15 -54.73 -10.01
CA ASP A 136 -12.96 -55.78 -9.39
C ASP A 136 -13.25 -55.48 -7.92
N HIS A 137 -12.30 -54.91 -7.17
CA HIS A 137 -12.53 -54.47 -5.80
C HIS A 137 -13.58 -53.34 -5.73
N LEU A 138 -13.52 -52.36 -6.64
CA LEU A 138 -14.51 -51.29 -6.75
C LEU A 138 -15.90 -51.81 -7.13
N ARG A 139 -15.98 -52.88 -7.93
CA ARG A 139 -17.25 -53.55 -8.28
C ARG A 139 -17.89 -54.19 -7.06
N GLU A 140 -17.12 -54.94 -6.28
CA GLU A 140 -17.60 -55.61 -5.06
C GLU A 140 -18.08 -54.57 -4.04
N GLN A 141 -17.32 -53.49 -3.86
CA GLN A 141 -17.64 -52.40 -2.95
C GLN A 141 -18.90 -51.62 -3.38
N ALA A 142 -19.09 -51.37 -4.68
CA ALA A 142 -20.30 -50.73 -5.19
C ALA A 142 -21.56 -51.59 -4.96
N ARG A 143 -21.45 -52.92 -5.11
CA ARG A 143 -22.55 -53.87 -4.84
C ARG A 143 -22.90 -53.95 -3.36
N ALA A 144 -21.88 -53.98 -2.49
CA ALA A 144 -22.08 -54.10 -1.05
C ALA A 144 -22.61 -52.79 -0.42
N SER A 145 -22.12 -51.63 -0.88
CA SER A 145 -22.46 -50.34 -0.28
C SER A 145 -23.70 -49.68 -0.86
N GLY A 146 -24.04 -49.94 -2.14
CA GLY A 146 -25.12 -49.23 -2.84
C GLY A 146 -24.89 -47.72 -3.05
N ASP A 147 -23.73 -47.19 -2.65
CA ASP A 147 -23.41 -45.76 -2.78
C ASP A 147 -23.15 -45.38 -4.24
N ARG A 148 -23.92 -44.40 -4.70
CA ARG A 148 -23.83 -43.80 -6.04
C ARG A 148 -22.42 -43.28 -6.36
N ARG A 149 -21.69 -42.75 -5.38
CA ARG A 149 -20.33 -42.21 -5.58
C ARG A 149 -19.34 -43.32 -5.93
N ILE A 150 -19.44 -44.44 -5.22
CA ILE A 150 -18.59 -45.63 -5.46
C ILE A 150 -18.93 -46.25 -6.81
N LEU A 151 -20.22 -46.31 -7.16
CA LEU A 151 -20.67 -46.80 -8.46
C LEU A 151 -20.14 -45.94 -9.63
N LEU A 152 -20.21 -44.61 -9.53
CA LEU A 152 -19.69 -43.71 -10.57
C LEU A 152 -18.17 -43.82 -10.72
N ARG A 153 -17.45 -44.01 -9.61
CA ARG A 153 -15.99 -44.26 -9.62
C ARG A 153 -15.66 -45.58 -10.32
N TYR A 154 -16.40 -46.66 -10.06
CA TYR A 154 -16.27 -47.92 -10.78
C TYR A 154 -16.56 -47.78 -12.28
N LEU A 155 -17.65 -47.11 -12.66
CA LEU A 155 -18.02 -46.91 -14.07
C LEU A 155 -16.98 -46.07 -14.83
N ARG A 156 -16.39 -45.07 -14.17
CA ARG A 156 -15.29 -44.27 -14.75
C ARG A 156 -14.03 -45.11 -14.95
N ALA A 157 -13.64 -45.89 -13.94
CA ALA A 157 -12.49 -46.78 -14.02
C ALA A 157 -12.66 -47.84 -15.12
N ARG A 158 -13.88 -48.37 -15.30
CA ARG A 158 -14.22 -49.34 -16.35
C ARG A 158 -14.23 -48.74 -17.77
N ARG A 159 -14.48 -47.44 -17.93
CA ARG A 159 -14.52 -46.78 -19.25
C ARG A 159 -13.14 -46.35 -19.76
N GLY A 160 -12.15 -46.24 -18.87
CA GLY A 160 -10.78 -45.86 -19.20
C GLY A 160 -9.78 -47.02 -19.27
N ALA A 161 -10.26 -48.26 -19.17
CA ALA A 161 -9.47 -49.49 -19.26
C ALA A 161 -9.68 -50.20 -20.61
#